data_AF-A0A6C0KYJ2-F1
#
_entry.id   AF-A0A6C0KYJ2-F1
#
_cell.length_a   1.000
_cell.length_b   1.000
_cell.length_c   1.000
_cell.angle_alpha   90.00
_cell.angle_beta   90.00
_cell.angle_gamma   90.00
#
_symmetry.space_group_name_H-M   'P 1'
#
loop_
_entity.id
_entity.type
_entity.pdbx_description
1 polymer ?
#
loop_
_entity_poly.entity_id
_entity_poly.type
_entity_poly.pdbx_seq_one_letter_code
_entity_poly.pdbx_strand_id
1 'polypeptide(L)'
;MPCSICTLDVLDEEFKSELSCGCTIHTLCGLTQIQRDILNRPFDDMRCRSCNVVFFVNPDRQNNLIDDEMAVNRIETLKTQANFKKDFKALRAASAARKRSSSAFARILRERRRQFMDLHGPAIRALSEAKREAVAAAKLCEERVMWSRAEIKAKSAVTRFKRKYNLNYAECHVLKISFWRRWRDNPVYILRRGFHVKI
;
A
#
# COMPACT_ATOMS: atom_id res chain seq x y z
N MET A 1 -3.18 -9.04 -32.80
CA MET A 1 -3.30 -10.29 -32.00
C MET A 1 -4.04 -9.92 -30.73
N PRO A 2 -5.11 -10.64 -30.35
CA PRO A 2 -5.91 -10.30 -29.18
C PRO A 2 -5.13 -10.55 -27.88
N CYS A 3 -5.25 -9.63 -26.94
CA CYS A 3 -4.72 -9.76 -25.59
C CYS A 3 -5.41 -10.92 -24.88
N SER A 4 -4.63 -11.86 -24.33
CA SER A 4 -5.16 -13.05 -23.67
C SER A 4 -5.89 -12.79 -22.33
N ILE A 5 -6.02 -11.52 -21.91
CA ILE A 5 -6.68 -11.11 -20.66
C ILE A 5 -7.94 -10.29 -20.93
N CYS A 6 -7.84 -9.24 -21.74
CA CYS A 6 -8.95 -8.33 -22.03
C CYS A 6 -9.62 -8.56 -23.39
N THR A 7 -9.13 -9.53 -24.19
CA THR A 7 -9.66 -9.92 -25.51
C THR A 7 -9.59 -8.86 -26.62
N LEU A 8 -9.21 -7.62 -26.29
CA LEU A 8 -8.98 -6.55 -27.27
C LEU A 8 -7.69 -6.80 -28.05
N ASP A 9 -7.65 -6.40 -29.32
CA ASP A 9 -6.44 -6.44 -30.13
C ASP A 9 -5.33 -5.56 -29.53
N VAL A 10 -4.14 -6.16 -29.43
CA VAL A 10 -2.91 -5.47 -29.04
C VAL A 10 -2.35 -4.77 -30.27
N LEU A 11 -2.31 -3.45 -30.24
CA LEU A 11 -1.73 -2.63 -31.30
C LEU A 11 -0.19 -2.66 -31.22
N ASP A 12 0.49 -2.44 -32.33
CA ASP A 12 1.96 -2.48 -32.36
C ASP A 12 2.63 -1.35 -31.57
N GLU A 13 1.91 -0.25 -31.35
CA GLU A 13 2.34 0.90 -30.56
C GLU A 13 2.21 0.64 -29.05
N GLU A 14 1.45 -0.39 -28.65
CA GLU A 14 1.20 -0.69 -27.25
C GLU A 14 2.29 -1.55 -26.63
N PHE A 15 2.57 -1.30 -25.35
CA PHE A 15 3.46 -2.16 -24.59
C PHE A 15 2.84 -3.55 -24.43
N LYS A 16 3.44 -4.51 -25.13
CA LYS A 16 3.05 -5.92 -25.11
C LYS A 16 4.09 -6.78 -24.42
N SER A 17 3.61 -7.83 -23.77
CA SER A 17 4.44 -8.85 -23.13
C SER A 17 3.98 -10.21 -23.61
N GLU A 18 4.95 -11.10 -23.82
CA GLU A 18 4.69 -12.49 -24.19
C GLU A 18 4.83 -13.36 -22.95
N LEU A 19 3.81 -14.18 -22.68
CA LEU A 19 3.84 -15.18 -21.60
C LEU A 19 4.69 -16.38 -22.02
N SER A 20 5.11 -17.20 -21.07
CA SER A 20 5.84 -18.44 -21.33
C SER A 20 5.11 -19.44 -22.23
N CYS A 21 3.78 -19.31 -22.34
CA CYS A 21 2.93 -20.09 -23.24
C CYS A 21 2.79 -19.51 -24.65
N GLY A 22 3.50 -18.44 -24.98
CA GLY A 22 3.42 -17.74 -26.27
C GLY A 22 2.22 -16.78 -26.42
N CYS A 23 1.30 -16.76 -25.44
CA CYS A 23 0.19 -15.81 -25.46
C CYS A 23 0.68 -14.37 -25.27
N THR A 24 0.16 -13.45 -26.10
CA THR A 24 0.45 -12.02 -25.99
C THR A 24 -0.56 -11.33 -25.07
N ILE A 25 -0.07 -10.44 -24.22
CA ILE A 25 -0.88 -9.59 -23.34
C ILE A 25 -0.43 -8.13 -23.41
N HIS A 26 -1.36 -7.20 -23.19
CA HIS A 26 -0.96 -5.85 -22.79
C HIS A 26 -0.18 -5.95 -21.48
N THR A 27 0.97 -5.26 -21.41
CA THR A 27 1.80 -5.26 -20.19
C THR A 27 0.99 -4.80 -18.98
N LEU A 28 0.12 -3.81 -19.14
CA LEU A 28 -0.76 -3.33 -18.06
C LEU A 28 -1.80 -4.38 -17.64
N CYS A 29 -2.40 -5.10 -18.59
CA CYS A 29 -3.34 -6.18 -18.27
C CYS A 29 -2.66 -7.27 -17.45
N GLY A 30 -1.42 -7.65 -17.83
CA GLY A 30 -0.61 -8.60 -17.08
C GLY A 30 -0.32 -8.15 -15.65
N LEU A 31 0.18 -6.93 -15.49
CA LEU A 31 0.48 -6.35 -14.17
C LEU A 31 -0.77 -6.26 -13.28
N THR A 32 -1.90 -5.81 -13.85
CA THR A 32 -3.17 -5.70 -13.12
C THR A 32 -3.66 -7.07 -12.66
N GLN A 33 -3.54 -8.08 -13.52
CA GLN A 33 -3.91 -9.44 -13.15
C GLN A 33 -2.99 -9.98 -12.04
N ILE A 34 -1.67 -9.86 -12.19
CA ILE A 34 -0.71 -10.27 -11.16
C ILE A 34 -1.04 -9.60 -9.81
N GLN A 35 -1.30 -8.30 -9.81
CA GLN A 35 -1.65 -7.57 -8.59
C GLN A 35 -2.96 -8.08 -7.97
N ARG A 36 -3.98 -8.34 -8.78
CA ARG A 36 -5.26 -8.91 -8.31
C ARG A 36 -5.08 -10.32 -7.76
N ASP A 37 -4.28 -11.15 -8.41
CA ASP A 37 -4.04 -12.53 -8.00
C ASP A 37 -3.22 -12.57 -6.70
N ILE A 38 -2.24 -11.66 -6.53
CA ILE A 38 -1.48 -11.46 -5.28
C ILE A 38 -2.39 -11.04 -4.11
N LEU A 39 -3.39 -10.19 -4.37
CA LEU A 39 -4.23 -9.61 -3.31
C LEU A 39 -5.44 -10.47 -2.92
N ASN A 40 -5.95 -11.32 -3.82
CA ASN A 40 -7.25 -11.97 -3.66
C ASN A 40 -7.22 -13.49 -3.55
N ARG A 41 -6.05 -14.15 -3.64
CA ARG A 41 -5.96 -15.62 -3.54
C ARG A 41 -4.89 -16.05 -2.54
N PRO A 42 -5.09 -17.17 -1.81
CA PRO A 42 -3.94 -17.90 -1.31
C PRO A 42 -3.08 -18.23 -2.54
N PHE A 43 -1.82 -17.80 -2.51
CA PHE A 43 -0.86 -17.93 -3.61
C PHE A 43 -0.71 -19.41 -4.03
N ASP A 44 -1.49 -19.85 -5.02
CA ASP A 44 -1.43 -21.22 -5.56
C ASP A 44 -0.68 -21.19 -6.90
N ASP A 45 -1.32 -20.75 -7.99
CA ASP A 45 -0.70 -20.61 -9.32
C ASP A 45 -1.32 -19.43 -10.11
N MET A 46 -0.52 -18.71 -10.90
CA MET A 46 -1.05 -17.79 -11.93
C MET A 46 -1.07 -18.48 -13.29
N ARG A 47 -2.24 -18.42 -13.94
CA ARG A 47 -2.54 -19.13 -15.19
C ARG A 47 -2.89 -18.15 -16.29
N CYS A 48 -2.43 -18.44 -17.50
CA CYS A 48 -2.85 -17.73 -18.69
C CYS A 48 -4.36 -17.92 -18.86
N ARG A 49 -5.14 -16.84 -19.00
CA ARG A 49 -6.60 -16.96 -19.14
C ARG A 49 -7.04 -17.56 -20.47
N SER A 50 -6.20 -17.50 -21.50
CA SER A 50 -6.52 -18.04 -22.82
C SER A 50 -6.25 -19.54 -22.92
N CYS A 51 -5.07 -20.01 -22.49
CA CYS A 51 -4.66 -21.40 -22.65
C CYS A 51 -4.54 -22.18 -21.34
N ASN A 52 -4.84 -21.55 -20.19
CA ASN A 52 -4.78 -22.11 -18.84
C ASN A 52 -3.41 -22.64 -18.39
N VAL A 53 -2.35 -22.39 -19.16
CA VAL A 53 -0.96 -22.74 -18.82
C VAL A 53 -0.52 -21.91 -17.62
N VAL A 54 0.07 -22.59 -16.63
CA VAL A 54 0.66 -21.96 -15.45
C VAL A 54 1.95 -21.26 -15.87
N PHE A 55 2.03 -19.95 -15.65
CA PHE A 55 3.25 -19.17 -15.91
C PHE A 55 3.93 -18.70 -14.61
N PHE A 56 3.27 -18.88 -13.47
CA PHE A 56 3.83 -18.65 -12.14
C PHE A 56 3.27 -19.70 -11.18
N VAL A 57 4.15 -20.36 -10.45
CA VAL A 57 3.84 -21.30 -9.36
C VAL A 57 4.34 -20.67 -8.07
N ASN A 58 3.57 -20.73 -6.98
CA ASN A 58 4.10 -20.39 -5.66
C ASN A 58 4.90 -21.56 -5.08
N PRO A 59 6.25 -21.47 -4.99
CA PRO A 59 7.05 -22.55 -4.42
C PRO A 59 6.83 -22.73 -2.91
N ASP A 60 6.36 -21.69 -2.19
CA ASP A 60 6.22 -21.71 -0.72
C ASP A 60 5.12 -22.66 -0.23
N ARG A 61 4.19 -23.09 -1.09
CA ARG A 61 3.23 -24.17 -0.77
C ARG A 61 3.73 -25.57 -1.16
N GLN A 62 4.65 -25.67 -2.13
CA GLN A 62 5.17 -26.96 -2.60
C GLN A 62 6.37 -27.46 -1.77
N ASN A 63 7.11 -26.56 -1.11
CA ASN A 63 8.37 -26.89 -0.44
C ASN A 63 8.33 -26.87 1.09
N ASN A 64 7.16 -27.03 1.72
CA ASN A 64 7.00 -26.99 3.18
C ASN A 64 7.74 -28.11 3.98
N LEU A 65 8.62 -28.90 3.37
CA LEU A 65 9.25 -30.07 3.99
C LEU A 65 10.72 -30.31 3.60
N ILE A 66 11.42 -29.34 3.00
CA ILE A 66 12.85 -29.53 2.67
C ILE A 66 13.71 -28.88 3.77
N ASP A 67 14.50 -29.70 4.46
CA ASP A 67 15.54 -29.25 5.39
C ASP A 67 16.58 -28.38 4.64
N ASP A 68 17.08 -27.33 5.30
CA ASP A 68 18.05 -26.38 4.76
C ASP A 68 19.30 -27.12 4.23
N GLU A 69 19.72 -28.18 4.91
CA GLU A 69 20.87 -29.00 4.51
C GLU A 69 20.63 -29.76 3.19
N MET A 70 19.41 -30.30 3.00
CA MET A 70 19.01 -30.95 1.75
C MET A 70 18.91 -29.95 0.59
N ALA A 71 18.46 -28.73 0.87
CA ALA A 71 18.40 -27.67 -0.13
C ALA A 71 19.80 -27.25 -0.61
N VAL A 72 20.76 -27.11 0.32
CA VAL A 72 22.16 -26.82 -0.02
C VAL A 72 22.76 -27.89 -0.92
N ASN A 73 22.63 -29.17 -0.55
CA ASN A 73 23.16 -30.29 -1.33
C ASN A 73 22.54 -30.38 -2.74
N ARG A 74 21.23 -30.11 -2.86
CA ARG A 74 20.55 -30.06 -4.15
C ARG A 74 21.06 -28.91 -5.02
N ILE A 75 21.28 -27.73 -4.45
CA ILE A 75 21.81 -26.57 -5.17
C ILE A 75 23.24 -26.83 -5.66
N GLU A 76 24.11 -27.40 -4.82
CA GLU A 76 25.47 -27.77 -5.23
C GLU A 76 25.47 -28.79 -6.38
N THR A 77 24.57 -29.77 -6.32
CA THR A 77 24.38 -30.72 -7.43
C THR A 77 23.93 -30.03 -8.71
N LEU A 78 22.93 -29.13 -8.64
CA LEU A 78 22.44 -28.39 -9.81
C LEU A 78 23.52 -27.49 -10.42
N LYS A 79 24.38 -26.88 -9.60
CA LYS A 79 25.50 -26.06 -10.08
C LYS A 79 26.48 -26.83 -10.97
N THR A 80 26.53 -28.16 -10.91
CA THR A 80 27.40 -28.96 -11.80
C THR A 80 26.83 -29.07 -13.22
N GLN A 81 25.51 -28.93 -13.39
CA GLN A 81 24.81 -29.11 -14.67
C GLN A 81 25.00 -27.90 -15.61
N ALA A 82 25.34 -28.16 -16.88
CA ALA A 82 25.60 -27.11 -17.87
C ALA A 82 24.36 -26.23 -18.17
N ASN A 83 23.17 -26.84 -18.24
CA ASN A 83 21.91 -26.13 -18.48
C ASN A 83 21.60 -25.17 -17.33
N PHE A 84 21.74 -25.62 -16.08
CA PHE A 84 21.56 -24.76 -14.91
C PHE A 84 22.52 -23.56 -14.91
N LYS A 85 23.80 -23.76 -15.22
CA LYS A 85 24.77 -22.65 -15.32
C LYS A 85 24.37 -21.63 -16.40
N LYS A 86 23.90 -22.09 -17.56
CA LYS A 86 23.43 -21.23 -18.66
C LYS A 86 22.21 -20.42 -18.24
N ASP A 87 21.19 -21.08 -17.71
CA ASP A 87 19.93 -20.45 -17.30
C ASP A 87 20.16 -19.48 -16.13
N PHE A 88 21.01 -19.85 -15.17
CA PHE A 88 21.37 -18.99 -14.05
C PHE A 88 22.15 -17.73 -14.50
N LYS A 89 23.04 -17.86 -15.50
CA LYS A 89 23.73 -16.71 -16.10
C LYS A 89 22.74 -15.79 -16.82
N ALA A 90 21.79 -16.35 -17.57
CA ALA A 90 20.73 -15.58 -18.24
C ALA A 90 19.84 -14.85 -17.23
N LEU A 91 19.42 -15.53 -16.15
CA LEU A 91 18.66 -14.93 -15.05
C LEU A 91 19.42 -13.79 -14.38
N ARG A 92 20.72 -13.97 -14.10
CA ARG A 92 21.56 -12.90 -13.53
C ARG A 92 21.66 -11.70 -14.48
N ALA A 93 21.85 -11.93 -15.77
CA ALA A 93 21.90 -10.87 -16.77
C ALA A 93 20.55 -10.11 -16.86
N ALA A 94 19.43 -10.83 -16.90
CA ALA A 94 18.09 -10.25 -16.88
C ALA A 94 17.81 -9.44 -15.60
N SER A 95 18.19 -9.98 -14.44
CA SER A 95 18.06 -9.31 -13.15
C SER A 95 18.89 -8.03 -13.07
N ALA A 96 20.13 -8.06 -13.58
CA ALA A 96 20.99 -6.89 -13.66
C ALA A 96 20.44 -5.84 -14.64
N ALA A 97 19.90 -6.25 -15.79
CA ALA A 97 19.24 -5.35 -16.74
C ALA A 97 18.01 -4.68 -16.09
N ARG A 98 17.14 -5.45 -15.44
CA ARG A 98 16.00 -4.92 -14.68
C ARG A 98 16.45 -3.90 -13.64
N LYS A 99 17.45 -4.23 -12.80
CA LYS A 99 17.97 -3.32 -11.76
C LYS A 99 18.49 -2.01 -12.36
N ARG A 100 19.23 -2.07 -13.48
CA ARG A 100 19.72 -0.90 -14.20
C ARG A 100 18.56 -0.03 -14.70
N SER A 101 17.58 -0.62 -15.37
CA SER A 101 16.40 0.11 -15.88
C SER A 101 15.56 0.72 -14.76
N SER A 102 15.32 0.00 -13.66
CA SER A 102 14.61 0.53 -12.49
C SER A 102 15.37 1.69 -11.84
N SER A 103 16.70 1.60 -11.73
CA SER A 103 17.53 2.69 -11.19
C SER A 103 17.49 3.92 -12.10
N ALA A 104 17.58 3.73 -13.42
CA ALA A 104 17.48 4.81 -14.40
C ALA A 104 16.11 5.50 -14.33
N PHE A 105 15.02 4.73 -14.27
CA PHE A 105 13.68 5.27 -14.12
C PHE A 105 13.49 6.01 -12.78
N ALA A 106 14.00 5.44 -11.68
CA ALA A 106 13.97 6.11 -10.37
C ALA A 106 14.74 7.44 -10.37
N ARG A 107 15.83 7.55 -11.16
CA ARG A 107 16.54 8.81 -11.37
C ARG A 107 15.65 9.83 -12.10
N ILE A 108 15.02 9.43 -13.21
CA ILE A 108 14.09 10.29 -13.96
C ILE A 108 12.92 10.74 -13.07
N LEU A 109 12.32 9.83 -12.30
CA LEU A 109 11.25 10.16 -11.37
C LEU A 109 11.70 11.16 -10.29
N ARG A 110 12.90 11.01 -9.74
CA ARG A 110 13.44 11.99 -8.77
C ARG A 110 13.61 13.37 -9.40
N GLU A 111 14.07 13.44 -10.64
CA GLU A 111 14.23 14.68 -11.37
C GLU A 111 12.88 15.33 -11.70
N ARG A 112 11.92 14.56 -12.23
CA ARG A 112 10.55 15.03 -12.47
C ARG A 112 9.87 15.49 -11.19
N ARG A 113 10.05 14.77 -10.09
CA ARG A 113 9.57 15.18 -8.77
C ARG A 113 10.22 16.49 -8.31
N ARG A 114 11.52 16.67 -8.54
CA ARG A 114 12.21 17.93 -8.23
C ARG A 114 11.62 19.08 -9.04
N GLN A 115 11.52 18.95 -10.36
CA GLN A 115 10.89 19.95 -11.25
C GLN A 115 9.47 20.29 -10.79
N PHE A 116 8.66 19.29 -10.45
CA PHE A 116 7.33 19.49 -9.91
C PHE A 116 7.34 20.27 -8.60
N MET A 117 8.22 19.92 -7.66
CA MET A 117 8.32 20.61 -6.37
C MET A 117 8.95 22.01 -6.49
N ASP A 118 9.80 22.26 -7.47
CA ASP A 118 10.34 23.59 -7.71
C ASP A 118 9.26 24.50 -8.27
N LEU A 119 8.45 24.00 -9.22
CA LEU A 119 7.35 24.74 -9.84
C LEU A 119 6.16 24.95 -8.89
N HIS A 120 5.71 23.89 -8.23
CA HIS A 120 4.48 23.89 -7.43
C HIS A 120 4.73 23.95 -5.92
N GLY A 121 5.97 23.74 -5.45
CA GLY A 121 6.31 23.76 -4.03
C GLY A 121 5.95 25.06 -3.32
N PRO A 122 6.15 26.26 -3.91
CA PRO A 122 5.66 27.51 -3.30
C PRO A 122 4.15 27.50 -3.06
N ALA A 123 3.35 27.05 -4.03
CA ALA A 123 1.90 26.96 -3.89
C ALA A 123 1.49 25.91 -2.85
N ILE A 124 2.14 24.75 -2.81
CA ILE A 124 1.92 23.71 -1.80
C ILE A 124 2.25 24.23 -0.39
N ARG A 125 3.34 25.00 -0.25
CA ARG A 125 3.73 25.63 1.03
C ARG A 125 2.72 26.68 1.45
N ALA A 126 2.33 27.58 0.54
CA ALA A 126 1.31 28.60 0.81
C ALA A 126 -0.02 27.98 1.26
N LEU A 127 -0.50 26.92 0.58
CA LEU A 127 -1.70 26.19 0.99
C LEU A 127 -1.54 25.52 2.37
N SER A 128 -0.34 24.99 2.66
CA SER A 128 -0.04 24.37 3.96
C SER A 128 0.01 25.40 5.10
N GLU A 129 0.53 26.59 4.83
CA GLU A 129 0.57 27.72 5.75
C GLU A 129 -0.83 28.29 5.99
N ALA A 130 -1.59 28.58 4.92
CA ALA A 130 -2.98 29.02 5.04
C ALA A 130 -3.84 28.03 5.83
N LYS A 131 -3.63 26.71 5.64
CA LYS A 131 -4.25 25.68 6.47
C LYS A 131 -3.82 25.78 7.93
N ARG A 132 -2.53 25.97 8.21
CA ARG A 132 -2.01 26.09 9.58
C ARG A 132 -2.63 27.30 10.28
N GLU A 133 -2.69 28.43 9.59
CA GLU A 133 -3.31 29.68 10.07
C GLU A 133 -4.80 29.49 10.34
N ALA A 134 -5.54 28.91 9.40
CA ALA A 134 -6.98 28.64 9.58
C ALA A 134 -7.26 27.70 10.76
N VAL A 135 -6.44 26.65 10.93
CA VAL A 135 -6.54 25.74 12.10
C VAL A 135 -6.16 26.47 13.39
N ALA A 136 -5.16 27.35 13.38
CA ALA A 136 -4.77 28.14 14.54
C ALA A 136 -5.90 29.12 14.94
N ALA A 137 -6.48 29.84 13.98
CA ALA A 137 -7.62 30.73 14.19
C ALA A 137 -8.84 29.96 14.75
N ALA A 138 -9.18 28.81 14.16
CA ALA A 138 -10.30 27.99 14.64
C ALA A 138 -10.04 27.36 16.03
N LYS A 139 -8.80 27.24 16.48
CA LYS A 139 -8.47 26.84 17.86
C LYS A 139 -8.64 27.98 18.86
N LEU A 140 -8.60 29.24 18.40
CA LEU A 140 -8.74 30.42 19.23
C LEU A 140 -10.17 30.96 19.23
N CYS A 141 -11.05 30.48 18.34
CA CYS A 141 -12.45 30.90 18.33
C CYS A 141 -13.14 30.57 19.66
N GLU A 142 -14.04 31.47 20.05
CA GLU A 142 -14.68 31.47 21.36
C GLU A 142 -15.46 30.17 21.60
N GLU A 143 -16.17 29.68 20.59
CA GLU A 143 -17.00 28.48 20.67
C GLU A 143 -16.15 27.24 20.97
N ARG A 144 -14.96 27.12 20.35
CA ARG A 144 -14.05 26.01 20.61
C ARG A 144 -13.44 26.11 22.01
N VAL A 145 -13.09 27.32 22.46
CA VAL A 145 -12.55 27.54 23.81
C VAL A 145 -13.60 27.19 24.86
N MET A 146 -14.84 27.65 24.68
CA MET A 146 -15.98 27.31 25.54
C MET A 146 -16.25 25.81 25.56
N TRP A 147 -16.27 25.16 24.40
CA TRP A 147 -16.43 23.72 24.29
C TRP A 147 -15.33 22.97 25.05
N SER A 148 -14.06 23.38 24.89
CA SER A 148 -12.93 22.73 25.57
C SER A 148 -13.03 22.86 27.09
N ARG A 149 -13.45 24.03 27.61
CA ARG A 149 -13.69 24.25 29.04
C ARG A 149 -14.81 23.35 29.56
N ALA A 150 -15.92 23.27 28.84
CA ALA A 150 -17.05 22.42 29.19
C ALA A 150 -16.66 20.93 29.19
N GLU A 151 -15.87 20.48 28.20
CA GLU A 151 -15.41 19.11 28.10
C GLU A 151 -14.49 18.72 29.27
N ILE A 152 -13.53 19.58 29.63
CA ILE A 152 -12.64 19.36 30.78
C ILE A 152 -13.46 19.25 32.07
N LYS A 153 -14.38 20.21 32.31
CA LYS A 153 -15.24 20.20 33.49
C LYS A 153 -16.04 18.91 33.60
N ALA A 154 -16.62 18.46 32.49
CA ALA A 154 -17.45 17.27 32.46
C ALA A 154 -16.62 15.97 32.65
N LYS A 155 -15.42 15.88 32.04
CA LYS A 155 -14.47 14.76 32.28
C LYS A 155 -14.02 14.71 33.74
N SER A 156 -13.64 15.85 34.32
CA SER A 156 -13.25 15.93 35.73
C SER A 156 -14.38 15.53 36.69
N ALA A 157 -15.62 15.94 36.39
CA ALA A 157 -16.79 15.55 37.17
C ALA A 157 -17.03 14.03 37.12
N VAL A 158 -16.96 13.42 35.93
CA VAL A 158 -17.11 11.98 35.77
C VAL A 158 -15.98 11.21 36.48
N THR A 159 -14.72 11.65 36.35
CA THR A 159 -13.61 11.03 37.08
C THR A 159 -13.81 11.09 38.59
N ARG A 160 -14.28 12.23 39.12
CA ARG A 160 -14.58 12.38 40.55
C ARG A 160 -15.71 11.45 40.98
N PHE A 161 -16.76 11.32 40.17
CA PHE A 161 -17.88 10.41 40.41
C PHE A 161 -17.41 8.96 40.46
N LYS A 162 -16.65 8.51 39.45
CA LYS A 162 -16.09 7.14 39.41
C LYS A 162 -15.24 6.82 40.64
N ARG A 163 -14.39 7.76 41.07
CA ARG A 163 -13.56 7.60 42.27
C ARG A 163 -14.39 7.55 43.54
N LYS A 164 -15.36 8.45 43.70
CA LYS A 164 -16.22 8.52 44.90
C LYS A 164 -16.98 7.21 45.15
N TYR A 165 -17.42 6.55 44.09
CA TYR A 165 -18.23 5.33 44.16
C TYR A 165 -17.46 4.05 43.77
N ASN A 166 -16.14 4.14 43.61
CA ASN A 166 -15.25 3.03 43.21
C ASN A 166 -15.76 2.21 42.00
N LEU A 167 -16.22 2.90 40.95
CA LEU A 167 -16.88 2.26 39.81
C LEU A 167 -15.87 1.73 38.79
N ASN A 168 -16.10 0.51 38.32
CA ASN A 168 -15.36 -0.14 37.23
C ASN A 168 -15.94 0.20 35.84
N TYR A 169 -15.32 -0.30 34.78
CA TYR A 169 -15.70 0.02 33.40
C TYR A 169 -17.10 -0.50 33.01
N ALA A 170 -17.49 -1.69 33.50
CA ALA A 170 -18.80 -2.29 33.22
C ALA A 170 -19.93 -1.49 33.89
N GLU A 171 -19.75 -1.09 35.14
CA GLU A 171 -20.70 -0.25 35.88
C GLU A 171 -20.87 1.13 35.23
N CYS A 172 -19.77 1.74 34.78
CA CYS A 172 -19.80 2.99 34.03
C CYS A 172 -20.55 2.85 32.69
N HIS A 173 -20.46 1.70 32.04
CA HIS A 173 -21.16 1.41 30.78
C HIS A 173 -22.67 1.24 31.01
N VAL A 174 -23.07 0.48 32.04
CA VAL A 174 -24.48 0.32 32.43
C VAL A 174 -25.12 1.67 32.78
N LEU A 175 -24.40 2.50 33.54
CA LEU A 175 -24.84 3.84 33.91
C LEU A 175 -24.70 4.88 32.78
N LYS A 176 -24.20 4.47 31.59
CA LYS A 176 -23.97 5.33 30.41
C LYS A 176 -23.06 6.55 30.67
N ILE A 177 -22.15 6.44 31.64
CA ILE A 177 -21.23 7.52 32.06
C ILE A 177 -19.87 7.40 31.34
N SER A 178 -19.93 7.25 30.01
CA SER A 178 -18.72 7.07 29.19
C SER A 178 -18.52 8.25 28.23
N PHE A 179 -17.30 8.79 28.21
CA PHE A 179 -16.88 9.87 27.31
C PHE A 179 -16.41 9.37 25.94
N TRP A 180 -16.95 8.24 25.47
CA TRP A 180 -16.70 7.80 24.10
C TRP A 180 -17.59 8.60 23.15
N ARG A 181 -17.18 9.84 22.86
CA ARG A 181 -17.71 10.52 21.67
C ARG A 181 -17.34 9.68 20.46
N ARG A 182 -18.26 9.56 19.50
CA ARG A 182 -17.91 9.06 18.16
C ARG A 182 -16.73 9.91 17.68
N TRP A 183 -15.62 9.27 17.31
CA TRP A 183 -14.39 9.94 16.88
C TRP A 183 -14.65 11.00 15.80
N ARG A 184 -15.70 10.81 14.98
CA ARG A 184 -16.12 11.71 13.91
C ARG A 184 -16.73 13.04 14.36
N ASP A 185 -17.27 13.11 15.58
CA ASP A 185 -17.95 14.29 16.14
C ASP A 185 -17.02 15.07 17.09
N ASN A 186 -15.76 14.66 17.18
CA ASN A 186 -14.74 15.37 17.95
C ASN A 186 -14.29 16.61 17.16
N PRO A 187 -14.31 17.83 17.73
CA PRO A 187 -13.83 19.04 17.07
C PRO A 187 -12.38 18.93 16.56
N VAL A 188 -11.51 18.17 17.23
CA VAL A 188 -10.15 17.90 16.73
C VAL A 188 -10.19 17.11 15.42
N TYR A 189 -11.09 16.14 15.30
CA TYR A 189 -11.30 15.39 14.08
C TYR A 189 -11.92 16.26 12.98
N ILE A 190 -12.93 17.06 13.32
CA ILE A 190 -13.59 18.00 12.40
C ILE A 190 -12.58 19.01 11.85
N LEU A 191 -11.74 19.60 12.70
CA LEU A 191 -10.67 20.51 12.28
C LEU A 191 -9.65 19.81 11.37
N ARG A 192 -9.25 18.58 11.71
CA ARG A 192 -8.28 17.83 10.90
C ARG A 192 -8.83 17.48 9.51
N ARG A 193 -10.13 17.17 9.41
CA ARG A 193 -10.79 16.75 8.16
C ARG A 193 -11.29 17.93 7.33
N GLY A 194 -11.81 18.98 7.96
CA GLY A 194 -12.38 20.16 7.29
C GLY A 194 -11.36 20.94 6.46
N PHE A 195 -10.09 20.95 6.89
CA PHE A 195 -8.98 21.56 6.13
C PHE A 195 -8.11 20.52 5.41
N HIS A 196 -8.65 19.35 5.07
CA HIS A 196 -7.89 18.34 4.35
C HIS A 196 -7.84 18.66 2.85
N VAL A 197 -6.71 19.17 2.37
CA VAL A 197 -6.43 19.31 0.94
C VAL A 197 -5.89 17.98 0.43
N LYS A 198 -6.64 17.31 -0.46
CA LYS A 198 -6.10 16.19 -1.24
C LYS A 198 -5.31 16.79 -2.39
N ILE A 199 -4.00 16.56 -2.40
CA ILE A 199 -3.10 16.86 -3.52
C ILE A 199 -2.76 15.53 -4.18
#